data_AF-A0A924GEX6-F1
#
_entry.id   AF-A0A924GEX6-F1
#
_cell.length_a   1.000
_cell.length_b   1.000
_cell.length_c   1.000
_cell.angle_alpha   90.00
_cell.angle_beta   90.00
_cell.angle_gamma   90.00
#
_symmetry.space_group_name_H-M   'P 1'
#
loop_
_entity.id
_entity.type
_entity.pdbx_description
1 polymer ?
#
loop_
_entity_poly.entity_id
_entity_poly.type
_entity_poly.pdbx_seq_one_letter_code
_entity_poly.pdbx_strand_id
1 'polypeptide(L)'
;MVEFVTGFAERAEQIAAHLVAHETGTLVTLHDKDGRQGAVDYLLEWADGRRGALEVTAVIETASIEWQGKVAKEGWWWPSDTSWDFRPADVNFHYKRTRRAVLRAVQLCDEWSVNAPEDLPEEVIAMERDVNTFLAGRTGSLRRSPFSAGVTIYPSIRSEFVNFAPADFSRVVEDWHDQAHMASHIEKLRKVPDDSERHLFLDPLDEVLPARFFTDDFETPQLPPPGFDGTDALWFWS
;
A
#
# COMPACT_ATOMS: atom_id res chain seq x y z
N MET A 1 11.35 -13.43 -0.03
CA MET A 1 10.41 -12.46 0.58
C MET A 1 11.00 -11.05 0.71
N VAL A 2 12.11 -10.73 0.04
CA VAL A 2 12.90 -9.50 0.28
C VAL A 2 12.76 -8.47 -0.86
N GLU A 3 12.53 -8.90 -2.10
CA GLU A 3 12.44 -7.99 -3.27
C GLU A 3 11.05 -7.34 -3.50
N PHE A 4 10.06 -7.55 -2.64
CA PHE A 4 8.68 -7.05 -2.86
C PHE A 4 8.40 -5.71 -2.18
N VAL A 5 9.10 -5.44 -1.10
CA VAL A 5 9.03 -4.18 -0.36
C VAL A 5 9.68 -3.05 -1.16
N THR A 6 10.68 -3.35 -2.00
CA THR A 6 11.59 -2.36 -2.57
C THR A 6 10.94 -1.35 -3.53
N GLY A 7 9.98 -1.71 -4.39
CA GLY A 7 9.42 -0.74 -5.37
C GLY A 7 8.50 0.32 -4.77
N PHE A 8 7.67 -0.06 -3.79
CA PHE A 8 6.85 0.89 -3.02
C PHE A 8 7.67 1.61 -1.97
N ALA A 9 8.52 0.88 -1.26
CA ALA A 9 9.43 1.47 -0.29
C ALA A 9 10.35 2.50 -0.96
N GLU A 10 10.93 2.24 -2.13
CA GLU A 10 11.80 3.20 -2.82
C GLU A 10 11.08 4.52 -3.15
N ARG A 11 9.80 4.46 -3.59
CA ARG A 11 9.02 5.68 -3.85
C ARG A 11 8.64 6.38 -2.55
N ALA A 12 8.17 5.65 -1.56
CA ALA A 12 7.81 6.18 -0.24
C ALA A 12 9.03 6.82 0.44
N GLU A 13 10.18 6.18 0.36
CA GLU A 13 11.47 6.66 0.86
C GLU A 13 11.91 7.94 0.18
N GLN A 14 11.79 8.05 -1.15
CA GLN A 14 12.10 9.29 -1.88
C GLN A 14 11.17 10.44 -1.46
N ILE A 15 9.88 10.15 -1.30
CA ILE A 15 8.89 11.13 -0.85
C ILE A 15 9.17 11.56 0.59
N ALA A 16 9.42 10.59 1.48
CA ALA A 16 9.78 10.83 2.87
C ALA A 16 11.04 11.70 2.98
N ALA A 17 12.10 11.34 2.26
CA ALA A 17 13.34 12.12 2.24
C ALA A 17 13.10 13.55 1.75
N HIS A 18 12.26 13.74 0.73
CA HIS A 18 11.92 15.07 0.23
C HIS A 18 11.10 15.90 1.23
N LEU A 19 10.01 15.34 1.73
CA LEU A 19 9.08 16.03 2.64
C LEU A 19 9.75 16.36 3.97
N VAL A 20 10.46 15.41 4.57
CA VAL A 20 11.18 15.63 5.84
C VAL A 20 12.26 16.68 5.65
N ALA A 21 13.06 16.63 4.56
CA ALA A 21 14.07 17.66 4.27
C ALA A 21 13.44 19.06 4.16
N HIS A 22 12.32 19.16 3.44
CA HIS A 22 11.61 20.41 3.19
C HIS A 22 11.08 21.03 4.49
N GLU A 23 10.35 20.24 5.29
CA GLU A 23 9.69 20.74 6.50
C GLU A 23 10.66 21.04 7.64
N THR A 24 11.74 20.25 7.77
CA THR A 24 12.70 20.40 8.87
C THR A 24 13.91 21.28 8.52
N GLY A 25 14.12 21.55 7.23
CA GLY A 25 15.33 22.22 6.73
C GLY A 25 16.60 21.38 6.85
N THR A 26 16.48 20.06 6.97
CA THR A 26 17.61 19.14 7.12
C THR A 26 18.22 18.74 5.78
N LEU A 27 19.52 18.41 5.81
CA LEU A 27 20.13 17.60 4.78
C LEU A 27 19.81 16.13 5.07
N VAL A 28 19.20 15.45 4.09
CA VAL A 28 18.83 14.04 4.20
C VAL A 28 19.77 13.20 3.33
N THR A 29 20.42 12.20 3.94
CA THR A 29 21.39 11.34 3.26
C THR A 29 21.01 9.87 3.40
N LEU A 30 20.89 9.17 2.27
CA LEU A 30 20.67 7.73 2.25
C LEU A 30 21.77 7.00 3.02
N HIS A 31 21.35 6.21 4.02
CA HIS A 31 22.25 5.51 4.93
C HIS A 31 22.30 4.01 4.65
N ASP A 32 21.14 3.37 4.44
CA ASP A 32 21.12 1.99 3.96
C ASP A 32 21.36 1.94 2.45
N LYS A 33 22.63 1.81 2.05
CA LYS A 33 23.03 1.72 0.64
C LYS A 33 23.09 0.30 0.09
N ASP A 34 23.04 -0.73 0.95
CA ASP A 34 23.38 -2.11 0.58
C ASP A 34 22.50 -3.19 1.28
N GLY A 35 21.36 -2.81 1.88
CA GLY A 35 20.50 -3.74 2.62
C GLY A 35 21.11 -4.19 3.96
N ARG A 36 21.83 -3.28 4.64
CA ARG A 36 22.40 -3.55 5.96
C ARG A 36 21.27 -3.81 6.94
N GLN A 37 21.12 -5.07 7.34
CA GLN A 37 20.14 -5.45 8.35
C GLN A 37 20.32 -4.62 9.63
N GLY A 38 19.28 -3.86 9.99
CA GLY A 38 19.22 -3.07 11.21
C GLY A 38 19.76 -1.64 11.10
N ALA A 39 20.11 -1.16 9.90
CA ALA A 39 20.35 0.27 9.65
C ALA A 39 19.03 1.00 9.40
N VAL A 40 19.00 2.28 9.76
CA VAL A 40 17.94 3.20 9.34
C VAL A 40 18.09 3.57 7.87
N ASP A 41 17.01 3.94 7.22
CA ASP A 41 17.02 4.27 5.79
C ASP A 41 17.82 5.55 5.51
N TYR A 42 17.63 6.60 6.32
CA TYR A 42 18.27 7.91 6.14
C TYR A 42 18.87 8.48 7.42
N LEU A 43 19.91 9.30 7.26
CA LEU A 43 20.41 10.21 8.29
C LEU A 43 19.99 11.66 7.97
N LEU A 44 19.68 12.40 9.02
CA LEU A 44 19.30 13.80 8.99
C LEU A 44 20.41 14.65 9.61
N GLU A 45 20.77 15.76 8.98
CA GLU A 45 21.71 16.74 9.54
C GLU A 45 21.13 18.16 9.44
N TRP A 46 21.07 18.85 10.57
CA TRP A 46 20.71 20.27 10.62
C TRP A 46 21.95 21.15 10.44
N ALA A 47 21.75 22.38 9.94
CA ALA A 47 22.83 23.35 9.76
C ALA A 47 23.55 23.75 11.07
N ASP A 48 22.89 23.57 12.22
CA ASP A 48 23.43 23.81 13.56
C ASP A 48 24.26 22.63 14.12
N GLY A 49 24.37 21.52 13.35
CA GLY A 49 25.10 20.33 13.73
C GLY A 49 24.28 19.28 14.50
N ARG A 50 23.00 19.53 14.77
CA ARG A 50 22.09 18.47 15.26
C ARG A 50 21.99 17.36 14.23
N ARG A 51 21.71 16.15 14.72
CA ARG A 51 21.62 14.93 13.92
C ARG A 51 20.31 14.23 14.18
N GLY A 52 19.89 13.43 13.21
CA GLY A 52 18.72 12.60 13.32
C GLY A 52 18.80 11.40 12.40
N ALA A 53 17.80 10.55 12.54
CA ALA A 53 17.60 9.39 11.69
C ALA A 53 16.15 9.36 11.22
N LEU A 54 15.95 8.86 10.01
CA LEU A 54 14.64 8.70 9.41
C LEU A 54 14.52 7.24 8.93
N GLU A 55 13.51 6.57 9.45
CA GLU A 55 13.07 5.25 9.02
C GLU A 55 11.72 5.37 8.31
N VAL A 56 11.54 4.64 7.22
CA VAL A 56 10.34 4.68 6.38
C VAL A 56 9.72 3.30 6.34
N THR A 57 8.40 3.23 6.53
CA THR A 57 7.67 1.98 6.38
C THR A 57 6.28 2.22 5.82
N ALA A 58 5.86 1.32 4.93
CA ALA A 58 4.48 1.25 4.50
C ALA A 58 3.59 0.66 5.62
N VAL A 59 2.36 1.14 5.70
CA VAL A 59 1.31 0.55 6.53
C VAL A 59 0.30 -0.12 5.60
N ILE A 60 0.14 -1.42 5.75
CA ILE A 60 -0.59 -2.28 4.81
C ILE A 60 -1.41 -3.30 5.58
N GLU A 61 -2.57 -3.74 5.06
CA GLU A 61 -3.29 -4.81 5.75
C GLU A 61 -2.51 -6.13 5.59
N THR A 62 -2.30 -6.86 6.71
CA THR A 62 -1.54 -8.12 6.74
C THR A 62 -2.05 -9.14 5.72
N ALA A 63 -3.36 -9.13 5.44
CA ALA A 63 -3.97 -10.01 4.46
C ALA A 63 -3.62 -9.64 3.01
N SER A 64 -3.30 -8.38 2.73
CA SER A 64 -3.11 -7.85 1.37
C SER A 64 -1.66 -7.88 0.88
N ILE A 65 -0.70 -7.95 1.81
CA ILE A 65 0.75 -7.83 1.55
C ILE A 65 1.22 -8.73 0.40
N GLU A 66 0.79 -10.00 0.38
CA GLU A 66 1.35 -11.00 -0.53
C GLU A 66 0.93 -10.79 -1.99
N TRP A 67 -0.31 -10.35 -2.24
CA TRP A 67 -0.81 -10.18 -3.61
C TRP A 67 -0.49 -8.79 -4.15
N GLN A 68 -0.55 -7.75 -3.31
CA GLN A 68 -0.22 -6.39 -3.72
C GLN A 68 1.25 -6.25 -4.08
N GLY A 69 2.16 -6.88 -3.32
CA GLY A 69 3.58 -6.92 -3.71
C GLY A 69 3.76 -7.55 -5.10
N LYS A 70 3.03 -8.63 -5.42
CA LYS A 70 3.10 -9.27 -6.74
C LYS A 70 2.55 -8.40 -7.85
N VAL A 71 1.42 -7.73 -7.62
CA VAL A 71 0.81 -6.87 -8.63
C VAL A 71 1.63 -5.60 -8.90
N ALA A 72 2.24 -5.03 -7.88
CA ALA A 72 3.06 -3.84 -8.01
C ALA A 72 4.33 -4.09 -8.82
N LYS A 73 4.94 -5.28 -8.70
CA LYS A 73 6.03 -5.71 -9.60
C LYS A 73 5.60 -5.82 -11.06
N GLU A 74 4.32 -6.10 -11.30
CA GLU A 74 3.71 -6.11 -12.62
C GLU A 74 3.16 -4.71 -13.00
N GLY A 75 3.43 -3.67 -12.21
CA GLY A 75 2.99 -2.29 -12.48
C GLY A 75 1.49 -2.07 -12.35
N TRP A 76 0.81 -2.84 -11.47
CA TRP A 76 -0.65 -2.81 -11.31
C TRP A 76 -1.41 -3.20 -12.59
N TRP A 77 -0.78 -4.05 -13.40
CA TRP A 77 -1.24 -4.34 -14.73
C TRP A 77 -1.02 -5.81 -15.10
N TRP A 78 -1.99 -6.42 -15.79
CA TRP A 78 -1.82 -7.72 -16.43
C TRP A 78 -1.94 -7.62 -17.95
N PRO A 79 -1.13 -8.36 -18.72
CA PRO A 79 -1.14 -8.29 -20.17
C PRO A 79 -2.42 -8.84 -20.79
N SER A 80 -3.02 -8.03 -21.67
CA SER A 80 -4.12 -8.39 -22.59
C SER A 80 -4.05 -7.48 -23.81
N ASP A 81 -4.59 -7.94 -24.95
CA ASP A 81 -4.65 -7.18 -26.20
C ASP A 81 -5.75 -6.10 -26.17
N THR A 82 -6.73 -6.26 -25.28
CA THR A 82 -7.85 -5.34 -25.07
C THR A 82 -7.81 -4.73 -23.68
N SER A 83 -8.54 -3.63 -23.48
CA SER A 83 -8.46 -2.80 -22.29
C SER A 83 -9.54 -3.15 -21.25
N TRP A 84 -9.13 -3.39 -20.00
CA TRP A 84 -10.00 -3.85 -18.92
C TRP A 84 -9.62 -3.25 -17.56
N ASP A 85 -10.62 -3.10 -16.71
CA ASP A 85 -10.46 -2.72 -15.30
C ASP A 85 -10.88 -3.89 -14.41
N PHE A 86 -9.98 -4.33 -13.54
CA PHE A 86 -10.27 -5.30 -12.49
C PHE A 86 -10.28 -4.63 -11.11
N ARG A 87 -11.37 -4.82 -10.37
CA ARG A 87 -11.52 -4.33 -9.00
C ARG A 87 -11.83 -5.52 -8.08
N PRO A 88 -10.93 -5.94 -7.19
CA PRO A 88 -11.20 -7.01 -6.23
C PRO A 88 -12.31 -6.56 -5.28
N ALA A 89 -13.12 -7.50 -4.81
CA ALA A 89 -14.22 -7.22 -3.88
C ALA A 89 -13.78 -7.23 -2.41
N ASP A 90 -12.56 -7.71 -2.15
CA ASP A 90 -12.01 -7.88 -0.81
C ASP A 90 -10.52 -7.48 -0.83
N VAL A 91 -9.99 -7.14 0.35
CA VAL A 91 -8.60 -6.74 0.59
C VAL A 91 -7.62 -7.88 0.30
N ASN A 92 -8.09 -9.14 0.29
CA ASN A 92 -7.27 -10.31 -0.02
C ASN A 92 -7.93 -11.25 -1.03
N PHE A 93 -7.12 -11.82 -1.92
CA PHE A 93 -7.51 -12.90 -2.80
C PHE A 93 -6.30 -13.74 -3.23
N HIS A 94 -6.56 -14.96 -3.73
CA HIS A 94 -5.51 -15.84 -4.24
C HIS A 94 -4.93 -15.34 -5.58
N TYR A 95 -3.88 -14.51 -5.51
CA TYR A 95 -3.28 -13.80 -6.66
C TYR A 95 -3.17 -14.63 -7.95
N LYS A 96 -2.46 -15.76 -7.92
CA LYS A 96 -2.20 -16.57 -9.13
C LYS A 96 -3.49 -17.13 -9.74
N ARG A 97 -4.43 -17.54 -8.89
CA ARG A 97 -5.71 -18.10 -9.33
C ARG A 97 -6.60 -17.01 -9.92
N THR A 98 -6.70 -15.87 -9.24
CA THR A 98 -7.47 -14.72 -9.71
C THR A 98 -6.91 -14.17 -11.02
N ARG A 99 -5.60 -13.96 -11.13
CA ARG A 99 -4.94 -13.53 -12.37
C ARG A 99 -5.29 -14.44 -13.55
N ARG A 100 -5.20 -15.76 -13.36
CA ARG A 100 -5.55 -16.73 -14.41
C ARG A 100 -7.03 -16.67 -14.79
N ALA A 101 -7.92 -16.60 -13.80
CA ALA A 101 -9.36 -16.52 -14.04
C ALA A 101 -9.75 -15.22 -14.76
N VAL A 102 -9.18 -14.08 -14.35
CA VAL A 102 -9.42 -12.76 -14.98
C VAL A 102 -8.92 -12.75 -16.42
N LEU A 103 -7.68 -13.18 -16.68
CA LEU A 103 -7.16 -13.24 -18.05
C LEU A 103 -7.97 -14.20 -18.94
N ARG A 104 -8.44 -15.32 -18.39
CA ARG A 104 -9.33 -16.22 -19.14
C ARG A 104 -10.70 -15.58 -19.41
N ALA A 105 -11.26 -14.88 -18.43
CA ALA A 105 -12.52 -14.16 -18.60
C ALA A 105 -12.40 -13.06 -19.66
N VAL A 106 -11.29 -12.32 -19.69
CA VAL A 106 -11.00 -11.33 -20.76
C VAL A 106 -11.01 -11.97 -22.13
N GLN A 107 -10.29 -13.08 -22.32
CA GLN A 107 -10.26 -13.80 -23.59
C GLN A 107 -11.66 -14.22 -24.06
N LEU A 108 -12.45 -14.80 -23.15
CA LEU A 108 -13.83 -15.20 -23.46
C LEU A 108 -14.70 -13.99 -23.80
N CYS A 109 -14.58 -12.90 -23.05
CA CYS A 109 -15.31 -11.68 -23.34
C CYS A 109 -14.96 -11.09 -24.71
N ASP A 110 -13.69 -11.15 -25.11
CA ASP A 110 -13.26 -10.71 -26.44
C ASP A 110 -13.79 -11.63 -27.54
N GLU A 111 -13.72 -12.96 -27.35
CA GLU A 111 -14.28 -13.95 -28.29
C GLU A 111 -15.80 -13.75 -28.51
N TRP A 112 -16.53 -13.42 -27.45
CA TRP A 112 -17.98 -13.22 -27.48
C TRP A 112 -18.41 -11.76 -27.65
N SER A 113 -17.45 -10.84 -27.80
CA SER A 113 -17.69 -9.40 -27.96
C SER A 113 -18.57 -8.78 -26.87
N VAL A 114 -18.36 -9.20 -25.61
CA VAL A 114 -19.04 -8.64 -24.44
C VAL A 114 -18.10 -7.79 -23.58
N ASN A 115 -18.68 -7.00 -22.66
CA ASN A 115 -17.96 -6.01 -21.86
C ASN A 115 -17.78 -6.41 -20.39
N ALA A 116 -18.34 -7.55 -20.00
CA ALA A 116 -18.34 -8.08 -18.65
C ALA A 116 -18.46 -9.61 -18.69
N PRO A 117 -17.79 -10.36 -17.80
CA PRO A 117 -17.95 -11.82 -17.75
C PRO A 117 -19.36 -12.28 -17.39
N GLU A 118 -20.15 -11.45 -16.70
CA GLU A 118 -21.55 -11.70 -16.39
C GLU A 118 -22.45 -11.70 -17.63
N ASP A 119 -21.99 -11.11 -18.73
CA ASP A 119 -22.70 -11.06 -20.01
C ASP A 119 -22.37 -12.28 -20.91
N LEU A 120 -21.46 -13.16 -20.48
CA LEU A 120 -21.14 -14.38 -21.22
C LEU A 120 -22.31 -15.37 -21.19
N PRO A 121 -22.49 -16.20 -22.25
CA PRO A 121 -23.48 -17.27 -22.22
C PRO A 121 -23.26 -18.23 -21.04
N GLU A 122 -24.35 -18.64 -20.39
CA GLU A 122 -24.29 -19.51 -19.20
C GLU A 122 -23.54 -20.83 -19.46
N GLU A 123 -23.71 -21.41 -20.65
CA GLU A 123 -23.00 -22.62 -21.09
C GLU A 123 -21.48 -22.43 -21.15
N VAL A 124 -21.01 -21.26 -21.59
CA VAL A 124 -19.58 -20.91 -21.64
C VAL A 124 -19.03 -20.77 -20.22
N ILE A 125 -19.76 -20.07 -19.34
CA ILE A 125 -19.38 -19.92 -17.93
C ILE A 125 -19.32 -21.30 -17.24
N ALA A 126 -20.31 -22.16 -17.47
CA ALA A 126 -20.39 -23.48 -16.84
C ALA A 126 -19.21 -24.39 -17.22
N MET A 127 -18.70 -24.28 -18.45
CA MET A 127 -17.53 -25.03 -18.92
C MET A 127 -16.20 -24.50 -18.36
N GLU A 128 -16.16 -23.23 -17.97
CA GLU A 128 -14.93 -22.53 -17.54
C GLU A 128 -14.85 -22.44 -16.01
N ARG A 129 -14.44 -23.53 -15.37
CA ARG A 129 -14.45 -23.69 -13.90
C ARG A 129 -13.84 -22.52 -13.12
N ASP A 130 -12.71 -21.98 -13.58
CA ASP A 130 -12.02 -20.89 -12.88
C ASP A 130 -12.78 -19.55 -13.03
N VAL A 131 -13.38 -19.28 -14.20
CA VAL A 131 -14.22 -18.10 -14.43
C VAL A 131 -15.52 -18.20 -13.65
N ASN A 132 -16.15 -19.38 -13.64
CA ASN A 132 -17.33 -19.64 -12.82
C ASN A 132 -17.03 -19.43 -11.33
N THR A 133 -15.90 -19.95 -10.84
CA THR A 133 -15.52 -19.74 -9.43
C THR A 133 -15.28 -18.26 -9.14
N PHE A 134 -14.66 -17.52 -10.05
CA PHE A 134 -14.44 -16.08 -9.93
C PHE A 134 -15.75 -15.30 -9.79
N LEU A 135 -16.74 -15.61 -10.64
CA LEU A 135 -18.05 -14.96 -10.61
C LEU A 135 -18.87 -15.36 -9.39
N ALA A 136 -18.95 -16.66 -9.09
CA ALA A 136 -19.70 -17.19 -7.96
C ALA A 136 -19.11 -16.74 -6.62
N GLY A 137 -17.78 -16.70 -6.51
CA GLY A 137 -17.06 -16.23 -5.33
C GLY A 137 -17.06 -14.72 -5.17
N ARG A 138 -17.63 -13.96 -6.12
CA ARG A 138 -17.62 -12.50 -6.16
C ARG A 138 -16.22 -11.94 -5.88
N THR A 139 -15.18 -12.57 -6.43
CA THR A 139 -13.79 -12.21 -6.13
C THR A 139 -13.46 -10.77 -6.55
N GLY A 140 -14.19 -10.25 -7.51
CA GLY A 140 -14.15 -8.85 -7.92
C GLY A 140 -15.06 -8.58 -9.09
N SER A 141 -15.00 -7.35 -9.60
CA SER A 141 -15.63 -6.93 -10.85
C SER A 141 -14.59 -6.78 -11.95
N LEU A 142 -14.97 -7.17 -13.16
CA LEU A 142 -14.16 -7.03 -14.36
C LEU A 142 -15.01 -6.34 -15.44
N ARG A 143 -14.53 -5.22 -15.96
CA ARG A 143 -15.26 -4.41 -16.95
C ARG A 143 -14.33 -3.94 -18.05
N ARG A 144 -14.84 -3.88 -19.29
CA ARG A 144 -14.09 -3.28 -20.40
C ARG A 144 -13.85 -1.80 -20.11
N SER A 145 -12.65 -1.34 -20.45
CA SER A 145 -12.15 0.00 -20.18
C SER A 145 -11.88 0.74 -21.49
N PRO A 146 -12.05 2.07 -21.57
CA PRO A 146 -11.71 2.83 -22.77
C PRO A 146 -10.21 3.19 -22.86
N PHE A 147 -9.40 2.81 -21.86
CA PHE A 147 -8.00 3.20 -21.74
C PHE A 147 -7.04 2.23 -22.46
N SER A 148 -5.77 2.19 -22.04
CA SER A 148 -4.71 1.37 -22.63
C SER A 148 -4.99 -0.13 -22.55
N ALA A 149 -4.46 -0.88 -23.52
CA ALA A 149 -4.57 -2.33 -23.56
C ALA A 149 -3.99 -3.00 -22.30
N GLY A 150 -4.60 -4.12 -21.93
CA GLY A 150 -4.30 -4.86 -20.71
C GLY A 150 -5.35 -4.68 -19.62
N VAL A 151 -5.13 -5.33 -18.49
CA VAL A 151 -6.01 -5.29 -17.32
C VAL A 151 -5.37 -4.40 -16.27
N THR A 152 -5.93 -3.22 -16.06
CA THR A 152 -5.56 -2.33 -14.95
C THR A 152 -6.21 -2.86 -13.67
N ILE A 153 -5.41 -2.99 -12.62
CA ILE A 153 -5.87 -3.55 -11.34
C ILE A 153 -5.97 -2.40 -10.35
N TYR A 154 -7.15 -2.20 -9.82
CA TYR A 154 -7.40 -1.21 -8.79
C TYR A 154 -7.46 -1.95 -7.45
N PRO A 155 -6.68 -1.56 -6.43
CA PRO A 155 -6.82 -2.14 -5.10
C PRO A 155 -8.24 -1.90 -4.56
N SER A 156 -8.67 -2.78 -3.64
CA SER A 156 -9.93 -2.56 -2.92
C SER A 156 -9.74 -1.33 -2.03
N ILE A 157 -10.54 -0.30 -2.24
CA ILE A 157 -10.60 0.87 -1.35
C ILE A 157 -11.68 0.59 -0.32
N ARG A 158 -11.38 0.82 0.96
CA ARG A 158 -12.41 0.76 2.00
C ARG A 158 -13.42 1.89 1.79
N SER A 159 -14.65 1.53 1.40
CA SER A 159 -15.78 2.45 1.45
C SER A 159 -16.32 2.50 2.87
N GLU A 160 -15.75 3.35 3.72
CA GLU A 160 -16.26 3.61 5.06
C GLU A 160 -17.24 4.80 5.07
N PHE A 161 -18.30 4.70 5.87
CA PHE A 161 -19.10 5.87 6.21
C PHE A 161 -18.23 6.77 7.10
N VAL A 162 -17.94 7.99 6.66
CA VAL A 162 -17.11 8.99 7.36
C VAL A 162 -17.48 9.15 8.85
N ASN A 163 -18.76 8.98 9.19
CA ASN A 163 -19.28 9.10 10.57
C ASN A 163 -18.95 7.92 11.49
N PHE A 164 -18.48 6.78 10.96
CA PHE A 164 -18.09 5.60 11.74
C PHE A 164 -16.57 5.47 11.92
N ALA A 165 -15.78 6.22 11.16
CA ALA A 165 -14.34 6.31 11.39
C ALA A 165 -14.06 6.99 12.74
N PRO A 166 -12.98 6.61 13.46
CA PRO A 166 -12.53 7.35 14.63
C PRO A 166 -12.44 8.84 14.31
N ALA A 167 -12.97 9.69 15.19
CA ALA A 167 -12.81 11.14 15.03
C ALA A 167 -11.37 11.60 15.29
N ASP A 168 -10.60 10.79 16.01
CA ASP A 168 -9.23 11.05 16.43
C ASP A 168 -8.27 10.19 15.61
N PHE A 169 -7.42 10.85 14.81
CA PHE A 169 -6.44 10.19 13.95
C PHE A 169 -5.40 9.39 14.76
N SER A 170 -5.12 9.80 16.01
CA SER A 170 -4.17 9.10 16.89
C SER A 170 -4.54 7.63 17.08
N ARG A 171 -5.84 7.33 17.18
CA ARG A 171 -6.34 5.95 17.30
C ARG A 171 -6.11 5.11 16.05
N VAL A 172 -6.17 5.73 14.88
CA VAL A 172 -5.86 5.04 13.62
C VAL A 172 -4.39 4.66 13.60
N VAL A 173 -3.51 5.59 14.02
CA VAL A 173 -2.07 5.35 14.10
C VAL A 173 -1.72 4.32 15.17
N GLU A 174 -2.40 4.33 16.33
CA GLU A 174 -2.25 3.30 17.38
C GLU A 174 -2.44 1.89 16.81
N ASP A 175 -3.48 1.68 16.00
CA ASP A 175 -3.74 0.36 15.40
C ASP A 175 -2.61 -0.07 14.44
N TRP A 176 -1.86 0.87 13.86
CA TRP A 176 -0.73 0.57 12.99
C TRP A 176 0.51 0.10 13.75
N HIS A 177 0.61 0.38 15.06
CA HIS A 177 1.69 -0.13 15.90
C HIS A 177 1.75 -1.66 15.88
N ASP A 178 0.59 -2.33 15.83
CA ASP A 178 0.48 -3.78 15.94
C ASP A 178 0.79 -4.52 14.61
N GLN A 179 1.19 -3.78 13.58
CA GLN A 179 1.67 -4.36 12.32
C GLN A 179 2.93 -5.21 12.55
N ALA A 180 2.99 -6.38 11.92
CA ALA A 180 4.02 -7.39 12.19
C ALA A 180 5.45 -6.89 11.98
N HIS A 181 5.67 -5.96 11.04
CA HIS A 181 6.97 -5.37 10.74
C HIS A 181 7.30 -4.14 11.57
N MET A 182 6.32 -3.47 12.18
CA MET A 182 6.49 -2.16 12.84
C MET A 182 7.53 -2.18 13.95
N ALA A 183 7.49 -3.21 14.80
CA ALA A 183 8.44 -3.37 15.90
C ALA A 183 9.90 -3.40 15.42
N SER A 184 10.16 -3.94 14.23
CA SER A 184 11.51 -4.00 13.66
C SER A 184 12.01 -2.64 13.17
N HIS A 185 11.11 -1.79 12.65
CA HIS A 185 11.42 -0.42 12.22
C HIS A 185 11.69 0.50 13.42
N ILE A 186 10.85 0.42 14.46
CA ILE A 186 11.06 1.16 15.72
C ILE A 186 12.41 0.75 16.35
N GLU A 187 12.74 -0.54 16.32
CA GLU A 187 14.01 -1.03 16.86
C GLU A 187 15.25 -0.53 16.09
N LYS A 188 15.14 -0.26 14.77
CA LYS A 188 16.23 0.40 14.03
C LYS A 188 16.48 1.81 14.57
N LEU A 189 15.42 2.59 14.79
CA LEU A 189 15.51 3.95 15.34
C LEU A 189 16.08 3.96 16.76
N ARG A 190 15.72 2.99 17.60
CA ARG A 190 16.27 2.86 18.97
C ARG A 190 17.77 2.61 19.02
N LYS A 191 18.36 2.06 17.96
CA LYS A 191 19.82 1.81 17.87
C LYS A 191 20.62 3.05 17.46
N VAL A 192 19.94 4.12 17.05
CA VAL A 192 20.56 5.40 16.72
C VAL A 192 20.99 6.08 18.03
N PRO A 193 22.15 6.77 18.06
CA PRO A 193 22.64 7.49 19.24
C PRO A 193 21.55 8.33 19.93
N ASP A 194 21.55 8.34 21.26
CA ASP A 194 20.52 9.00 22.08
C ASP A 194 20.45 10.52 21.91
N ASP A 195 21.48 11.14 21.33
CA ASP A 195 21.54 12.57 21.02
C ASP A 195 20.98 12.92 19.63
N SER A 196 20.46 11.93 18.90
CA SER A 196 19.87 12.12 17.57
C SER A 196 18.34 12.10 17.63
N GLU A 197 17.70 13.00 16.88
CA GLU A 197 16.24 12.98 16.69
C GLU A 197 15.82 11.73 15.87
N ARG A 198 14.81 11.00 16.33
CA ARG A 198 14.34 9.72 15.75
C ARG A 198 13.00 9.91 15.04
N HIS A 199 13.03 9.90 13.71
CA HIS A 199 11.86 10.15 12.86
C HIS A 199 11.38 8.84 12.25
N LEU A 200 10.08 8.56 12.37
CA LEU A 200 9.43 7.44 11.68
C LEU A 200 8.40 7.97 10.69
N PHE A 201 8.54 7.57 9.43
CA PHE A 201 7.63 7.94 8.35
C PHE A 201 6.75 6.75 7.97
N LEU A 202 5.44 6.96 8.04
CA LEU A 202 4.41 5.97 7.82
C LEU A 202 3.70 6.31 6.51
N ASP A 203 3.76 5.39 5.55
CA ASP A 203 3.09 5.48 4.25
C ASP A 203 1.88 4.53 4.24
N PRO A 204 0.72 4.95 4.79
CA PRO A 204 -0.48 4.13 4.76
C PRO A 204 -1.04 4.00 3.34
N LEU A 205 -1.21 2.76 2.88
CA LEU A 205 -1.95 2.49 1.65
C LEU A 205 -3.45 2.79 1.84
N ASP A 206 -4.13 3.09 0.73
CA ASP A 206 -5.56 3.44 0.68
C ASP A 206 -6.51 2.44 1.39
N GLU A 207 -6.08 1.20 1.60
CA GLU A 207 -6.85 0.17 2.28
C GLU A 207 -6.83 0.29 3.81
N VAL A 208 -5.79 0.88 4.40
CA VAL A 208 -5.63 1.05 5.85
C VAL A 208 -6.00 2.44 6.35
N LEU A 209 -6.06 3.44 5.46
CA LEU A 209 -6.44 4.80 5.81
C LEU A 209 -7.96 4.97 5.74
N PRO A 210 -8.65 5.29 6.85
CA PRO A 210 -10.09 5.56 6.80
C PRO A 210 -10.40 6.74 5.89
N ALA A 211 -11.52 6.66 5.16
CA ALA A 211 -11.84 7.61 4.09
C ALA A 211 -11.87 9.09 4.53
N ARG A 212 -12.15 9.34 5.81
CA ARG A 212 -12.15 10.68 6.43
C ARG A 212 -10.78 11.36 6.40
N PHE A 213 -9.70 10.60 6.36
CA PHE A 213 -8.33 11.10 6.49
C PHE A 213 -7.60 11.23 5.13
N PHE A 214 -8.29 11.01 4.01
CA PHE A 214 -7.77 11.38 2.67
C PHE A 214 -7.80 12.90 2.41
N THR A 215 -8.44 13.66 3.29
CA THR A 215 -8.49 15.12 3.26
C THR A 215 -7.82 15.69 4.49
N ASP A 216 -7.16 16.84 4.37
CA ASP A 216 -6.46 17.50 5.49
C ASP A 216 -7.41 18.22 6.48
N ASP A 217 -8.69 17.86 6.52
CA ASP A 217 -9.75 18.55 7.27
C ASP A 217 -10.09 17.88 8.61
N PHE A 218 -9.10 17.23 9.23
CA PHE A 218 -9.20 16.62 10.55
C PHE A 218 -8.33 17.33 11.59
N GLU A 219 -8.69 17.18 12.86
CA GLU A 219 -7.90 17.73 13.96
C GLU A 219 -6.58 16.97 14.10
N THR A 220 -5.48 17.71 14.18
CA THR A 220 -4.16 17.13 14.44
C THR A 220 -4.15 16.42 15.80
N PRO A 221 -3.57 15.19 15.89
CA PRO A 221 -3.30 14.52 17.16
C PRO A 221 -2.68 15.45 18.20
N GLN A 222 -3.30 15.56 19.39
CA GLN A 222 -2.75 16.37 20.48
C GLN A 222 -1.75 15.62 21.37
N LEU A 223 -1.76 14.29 21.30
CA LEU A 223 -0.87 13.42 22.05
C LEU A 223 -0.17 12.46 21.09
N PRO A 224 1.07 12.06 21.38
CA PRO A 224 1.72 10.99 20.65
C PRO A 224 0.89 9.70 20.79
N PRO A 225 0.65 8.97 19.68
CA PRO A 225 -0.06 7.70 19.74
C PRO A 225 0.78 6.67 20.55
N PRO A 226 0.17 5.96 21.51
CA PRO A 226 0.78 4.83 22.21
C PRO A 226 1.50 3.83 21.30
N GLY A 227 2.58 3.24 21.82
CA GLY A 227 3.35 2.19 21.13
C GLY A 227 4.55 2.71 20.32
N PHE A 228 4.55 3.99 19.95
CA PHE A 228 5.68 4.62 19.24
C PHE A 228 6.74 5.19 20.19
N ASP A 229 6.90 4.59 21.37
CA ASP A 229 7.90 5.00 22.35
C ASP A 229 9.31 4.88 21.77
N GLY A 230 10.05 5.99 21.76
CA GLY A 230 11.40 6.08 21.20
C GLY A 230 11.46 6.70 19.81
N THR A 231 10.35 7.22 19.28
CA THR A 231 10.35 8.16 18.15
C THR A 231 10.08 9.58 18.66
N ASP A 232 10.82 10.56 18.15
CA ASP A 232 10.64 11.99 18.46
C ASP A 232 9.63 12.65 17.51
N ALA A 233 9.49 12.11 16.30
CA ALA A 233 8.55 12.60 15.30
C ALA A 233 7.94 11.45 14.48
N LEU A 234 6.62 11.54 14.26
CA LEU A 234 5.87 10.69 13.35
C LEU A 234 5.41 11.49 12.14
N TRP A 235 5.67 10.95 10.96
CA TRP A 235 5.30 11.53 9.68
C TRP A 235 4.33 10.61 8.95
N PHE A 236 3.39 11.19 8.22
CA PHE A 236 2.35 10.45 7.50
C PHE A 236 2.16 11.04 6.11
N TRP A 237 2.00 10.19 5.11
CA TRP A 237 1.70 10.62 3.74
C TRP A 237 0.90 9.53 3.02
N SER A 238 -0.17 9.92 2.33
CA SER A 238 -1.00 9.07 1.45
C SER A 238 -1.35 9.81 0.18
#